data_AF-A0A2A4K2I0-F1
#
_entry.id   AF-A0A2A4K2I0-F1
#
_cell.length_a   1.000
_cell.length_b   1.000
_cell.length_c   1.000
_cell.angle_alpha   90.00
_cell.angle_beta   90.00
_cell.angle_gamma   90.00
#
_symmetry.space_group_name_H-M   'P 1'
#
loop_
_entity.id
_entity.type
_entity.pdbx_description
1 polymer ?
#
loop_
_entity_poly.entity_id
_entity_poly.type
_entity_poly.pdbx_seq_one_letter_code
_entity_poly.pdbx_strand_id
1 'polypeptide(L)'
;MENFVFSTEPKTPPTTTFNGPQFYNVYKDADFLRIDANVEKLLARGYELRKKLSTVPAGHTIVLEGMHLERNTPLLIKKTAKNIKVEDFEFTYNRLVGLAAGFAYENRHRFPNLVSEEAKVLGLQWDHNNEEKCKLYLSAVSGTEHLIDQFSFWPLLCGLRKYQLKKLPVELVVKMGNIKNSEGLTMAKLLKQNLVTAKRVWLMFAGTSLRDFQTLIDASPELRKLFQG
;
A
#
# COMPACT_ATOMS: atom_id res chain seq x y z
N MET A 1 -11.77 -45.88 -13.47
CA MET A 1 -11.00 -44.81 -14.15
C MET A 1 -11.86 -43.57 -14.11
N GLU A 2 -11.44 -42.54 -13.39
CA GLU A 2 -12.14 -41.26 -13.36
C GLU A 2 -11.68 -40.42 -14.56
N ASN A 3 -12.64 -39.98 -15.38
CA ASN A 3 -12.36 -39.15 -16.55
C ASN A 3 -12.20 -37.69 -16.12
N PHE A 4 -11.07 -37.09 -16.50
CA PHE A 4 -10.80 -35.67 -16.34
C PHE A 4 -11.58 -34.88 -17.40
N VAL A 5 -12.50 -34.03 -16.98
CA VAL A 5 -13.19 -33.08 -17.87
C VAL A 5 -12.59 -31.68 -17.65
N PHE A 6 -12.10 -31.07 -18.72
CA PHE A 6 -11.72 -29.67 -18.69
C PHE A 6 -12.97 -28.78 -18.60
N SER A 7 -13.09 -28.00 -17.53
CA SER A 7 -14.11 -26.96 -17.46
C SER A 7 -13.72 -25.79 -18.36
N THR A 8 -14.56 -25.50 -19.36
CA THR A 8 -14.42 -24.41 -20.34
C THR A 8 -15.12 -23.12 -19.91
N GLU A 9 -15.46 -22.96 -18.64
CA GLU A 9 -16.01 -21.70 -18.17
C GLU A 9 -14.97 -20.59 -18.29
N PRO A 10 -15.27 -19.48 -18.99
CA PRO A 10 -14.44 -18.29 -18.90
C PRO A 10 -14.46 -17.87 -17.43
N LYS A 11 -13.35 -18.08 -16.72
CA LYS A 11 -13.14 -17.58 -15.36
C LYS A 11 -13.35 -16.09 -15.40
N THR A 12 -14.55 -15.65 -15.06
CA THR A 12 -14.85 -14.24 -14.83
C THR A 12 -13.83 -13.80 -13.80
N PRO A 13 -12.95 -12.84 -14.11
CA PRO A 13 -11.96 -12.42 -13.13
C PRO A 13 -12.73 -11.98 -11.88
N PRO A 14 -12.35 -12.45 -10.68
CA PRO A 14 -13.06 -12.10 -9.47
C PRO A 14 -13.18 -10.59 -9.41
N THR A 15 -14.42 -10.09 -9.35
CA THR A 15 -14.71 -8.68 -9.16
C THR A 15 -13.90 -8.23 -7.95
N THR A 16 -13.11 -7.17 -8.11
CA THR A 16 -12.25 -6.68 -7.02
C THR A 16 -13.15 -6.01 -5.99
N THR A 17 -13.57 -6.78 -4.99
CA THR A 17 -14.49 -6.37 -3.91
C THR A 17 -13.79 -5.63 -2.78
N PHE A 18 -12.46 -5.69 -2.72
CA PHE A 18 -11.71 -5.13 -1.59
C PHE A 18 -11.87 -3.61 -1.47
N ASN A 19 -12.47 -3.19 -0.35
CA ASN A 19 -12.63 -1.79 0.03
C ASN A 19 -11.66 -1.48 1.19
N GLY A 20 -10.61 -0.72 0.90
CA GLY A 20 -9.58 -0.38 1.90
C GLY A 20 -10.09 0.47 3.05
N PRO A 21 -10.87 1.55 2.83
CA PRO A 21 -11.48 2.32 3.92
C PRO A 21 -12.37 1.48 4.85
N GLN A 22 -13.17 0.57 4.30
CA GLN A 22 -13.99 -0.35 5.10
C GLN A 22 -13.12 -1.32 5.90
N PHE A 23 -12.10 -1.91 5.26
CA PHE A 23 -11.13 -2.77 5.95
C PHE A 23 -10.43 -2.05 7.11
N TYR A 24 -10.04 -0.80 6.89
CA TYR A 24 -9.47 0.06 7.93
C TYR A 24 -10.44 0.26 9.08
N ASN A 25 -11.67 0.68 8.80
CA ASN A 25 -12.66 0.93 9.83
C ASN A 25 -13.02 -0.30 10.66
N VAL A 26 -12.98 -1.50 10.08
CA VAL A 26 -13.20 -2.76 10.80
C VAL A 26 -12.04 -3.08 11.75
N TYR A 27 -10.80 -2.83 11.33
CA TYR A 27 -9.62 -3.33 12.05
C TYR A 27 -8.80 -2.25 12.77
N LYS A 28 -9.13 -0.96 12.66
CA LYS A 28 -8.38 0.13 13.31
C LYS A 28 -8.34 0.03 14.83
N ASP A 29 -9.30 -0.68 15.43
CA ASP A 29 -9.40 -0.90 16.87
C ASP A 29 -8.84 -2.25 17.33
N ALA A 30 -8.24 -3.04 16.43
CA ALA A 30 -7.68 -4.36 16.72
C ALA A 30 -6.56 -4.31 17.77
N ASP A 31 -6.50 -5.32 18.64
CA ASP A 31 -5.61 -5.32 19.81
C ASP A 31 -4.13 -5.20 19.43
N PHE A 32 -3.70 -5.81 18.32
CA PHE A 32 -2.30 -5.70 17.89
C PHE A 32 -1.88 -4.26 17.54
N LEU A 33 -2.78 -3.37 17.12
CA LEU A 33 -2.49 -1.96 16.82
C LEU A 33 -2.35 -1.11 18.09
N ARG A 34 -2.93 -1.55 19.20
CA ARG A 34 -2.83 -0.87 20.50
C ARG A 34 -1.45 -1.01 21.13
N ILE A 35 -0.66 -1.99 20.70
CA ILE A 35 0.71 -2.22 21.14
C ILE A 35 1.66 -1.51 20.18
N ASP A 36 2.25 -0.39 20.59
CA ASP A 36 3.07 0.45 19.72
C ASP A 36 4.21 -0.33 19.04
N ALA A 37 4.87 -1.21 19.79
CA ALA A 37 5.94 -2.07 19.29
C ALA A 37 5.52 -2.98 18.12
N ASN A 38 4.24 -3.38 18.02
CA ASN A 38 3.75 -4.17 16.89
C ASN A 38 3.68 -3.33 15.62
N VAL A 39 3.15 -2.10 15.73
CA VAL A 39 3.06 -1.15 14.61
C VAL A 39 4.46 -0.81 14.11
N GLU A 40 5.37 -0.47 15.02
CA GLU A 40 6.77 -0.18 14.70
C GLU A 40 7.45 -1.39 14.04
N LYS A 41 7.27 -2.60 14.57
CA LYS A 41 7.84 -3.83 14.00
C LYS A 41 7.31 -4.10 12.59
N LEU A 42 6.02 -3.90 12.35
CA LEU A 42 5.41 -4.12 11.01
C LEU A 42 5.97 -3.14 9.98
N LEU A 43 6.17 -1.87 10.34
CA LEU A 43 6.67 -0.84 9.43
C LEU A 43 8.20 -0.91 9.24
N ALA A 44 8.95 -1.20 10.30
CA ALA A 44 10.42 -1.27 10.26
C ALA A 44 10.94 -2.62 9.70
N ARG A 45 10.17 -3.71 9.81
CA ARG A 45 10.61 -5.05 9.38
C ARG A 45 9.70 -5.70 8.35
N GLY A 46 8.92 -4.89 7.62
CA GLY A 46 8.04 -5.36 6.55
C GLY A 46 8.77 -6.20 5.49
N TYR A 47 10.00 -5.83 5.12
CA TYR A 47 10.81 -6.62 4.19
C TYR A 47 11.10 -8.04 4.70
N GLU A 48 11.41 -8.21 5.98
CA GLU A 48 11.65 -9.52 6.56
C GLU A 48 10.39 -10.38 6.57
N LEU A 49 9.24 -9.79 6.93
CA LEU A 49 7.95 -10.46 6.86
C LEU A 49 7.64 -10.89 5.42
N ARG A 50 7.88 -10.01 4.44
CA ARG A 50 7.70 -10.32 3.02
C ARG A 50 8.60 -11.47 2.56
N LYS A 51 9.86 -11.49 3.02
CA LYS A 51 10.81 -12.58 2.74
C LYS A 51 10.34 -13.89 3.37
N LYS A 52 9.92 -13.89 4.64
CA LYS A 52 9.33 -15.08 5.29
C LYS A 52 8.09 -15.59 4.53
N LEU A 53 7.22 -14.70 4.08
CA LEU A 53 6.05 -15.08 3.27
C LEU A 53 6.42 -15.68 1.90
N SER A 54 7.60 -15.36 1.35
CA SER A 54 8.03 -15.94 0.06
C SER A 54 8.31 -17.44 0.13
N THR A 55 8.61 -17.98 1.33
CA THR A 55 8.82 -19.42 1.55
C THR A 55 7.53 -20.17 1.88
N VAL A 56 6.43 -19.46 2.09
CA VAL A 56 5.12 -20.04 2.39
C VAL A 56 4.39 -20.38 1.08
N PRO A 57 3.76 -21.55 0.96
CA PRO A 57 2.96 -21.88 -0.23
C PRO A 57 1.81 -20.90 -0.43
N ALA A 58 1.48 -20.62 -1.69
CA ALA A 58 0.38 -19.74 -2.04
C ALA A 58 -0.96 -20.23 -1.44
N GLY A 59 -1.80 -19.31 -0.97
CA GLY A 59 -3.09 -19.60 -0.34
C GLY A 59 -3.01 -19.99 1.14
N HIS A 60 -1.83 -20.34 1.66
CA HIS A 60 -1.66 -20.67 3.08
C HIS A 60 -1.64 -19.42 3.95
N THR A 61 -2.07 -19.59 5.20
CA THR A 61 -2.03 -18.59 6.24
C THR A 61 -0.91 -18.90 7.22
N ILE A 62 -0.26 -17.86 7.73
CA ILE A 62 0.69 -17.95 8.84
C ILE A 62 0.19 -17.11 10.01
N VAL A 63 0.49 -17.56 11.23
CA VAL A 63 0.24 -16.81 12.46
C VAL A 63 1.36 -15.80 12.66
N LEU A 64 1.01 -14.56 13.01
CA LEU A 64 1.97 -13.58 13.47
C LEU A 64 2.13 -13.68 14.98
N GLU A 65 3.26 -14.23 15.41
CA GLU A 65 3.58 -14.45 16.82
C GLU A 65 3.42 -13.16 17.66
N GLY A 66 2.67 -13.28 18.76
CA GLY A 66 2.42 -12.20 19.71
C GLY A 66 1.42 -11.14 19.25
N MET A 67 0.82 -11.27 18.06
CA MET A 67 -0.15 -10.32 17.52
C MET A 67 -1.55 -10.96 17.46
N HIS A 68 -2.56 -10.24 17.95
CA HIS A 68 -3.95 -10.70 18.06
C HIS A 68 -4.92 -9.64 17.53
N LEU A 69 -6.03 -10.07 16.93
CA LEU A 69 -7.10 -9.18 16.50
C LEU A 69 -7.94 -8.71 17.69
N GLU A 70 -8.26 -9.64 18.57
CA GLU A 70 -8.99 -9.47 19.82
C GLU A 70 -8.51 -10.56 20.80
N ARG A 71 -9.00 -10.52 22.04
CA ARG A 71 -8.63 -11.48 23.09
C ARG A 71 -8.74 -12.93 22.58
N ASN A 72 -7.62 -13.63 22.54
CA ASN A 72 -7.45 -15.03 22.09
C ASN A 72 -7.65 -15.31 20.59
N THR A 73 -7.79 -14.28 19.75
CA THR A 73 -7.88 -14.46 18.28
C THR A 73 -6.55 -14.05 17.64
N PRO A 74 -5.72 -15.00 17.18
CA PRO A 74 -4.42 -14.69 16.61
C PRO A 74 -4.54 -13.92 15.29
N LEU A 75 -3.58 -13.04 15.01
CA LEU A 75 -3.47 -12.38 13.73
C LEU A 75 -2.90 -13.34 12.69
N LEU A 76 -3.70 -13.65 11.67
CA LEU A 76 -3.33 -14.52 10.56
C LEU A 76 -3.05 -13.69 9.31
N ILE A 77 -2.02 -14.05 8.54
CA ILE A 77 -1.71 -13.41 7.26
C ILE A 77 -1.62 -14.45 6.13
N LYS A 78 -2.35 -14.21 5.04
CA LYS A 78 -2.44 -15.10 3.88
C LYS A 78 -1.38 -14.77 2.83
N LYS A 79 -0.68 -15.81 2.35
CA LYS A 79 0.22 -15.69 1.20
C LYS A 79 -0.58 -15.61 -0.10
N THR A 80 -0.43 -14.50 -0.81
CA THR A 80 -1.10 -14.29 -2.10
C THR A 80 -0.27 -14.82 -3.27
N ALA A 81 -0.94 -15.20 -4.36
CA ALA A 81 -0.35 -15.48 -5.67
C ALA A 81 -1.41 -15.29 -6.76
N LYS A 82 -1.00 -15.40 -8.03
CA LYS A 82 -1.93 -15.41 -9.16
C LYS A 82 -2.98 -16.52 -8.95
N ASN A 83 -4.26 -16.19 -9.10
CA ASN A 83 -5.41 -17.09 -8.92
C ASN A 83 -5.74 -17.53 -7.48
N ILE A 84 -5.09 -16.97 -6.45
CA ILE A 84 -5.52 -17.19 -5.07
C ILE A 84 -6.63 -16.20 -4.73
N LYS A 85 -7.82 -16.70 -4.39
CA LYS A 85 -8.90 -15.87 -3.87
C LYS A 85 -8.51 -15.34 -2.49
N VAL A 86 -8.68 -14.04 -2.29
CA VAL A 86 -8.48 -13.36 -1.03
C VAL A 86 -9.79 -12.68 -0.68
N GLU A 87 -10.42 -13.11 0.41
CA GLU A 87 -11.69 -12.51 0.88
C GLU A 87 -11.45 -11.08 1.40
N ASP A 88 -12.48 -10.25 1.45
CA ASP A 88 -12.33 -8.82 1.71
C ASP A 88 -11.68 -8.49 3.06
N PHE A 89 -11.96 -9.28 4.08
CA PHE A 89 -11.46 -9.09 5.44
C PHE A 89 -10.25 -9.97 5.78
N GLU A 90 -9.70 -10.73 4.83
CA GLU A 90 -8.45 -11.46 5.03
C GLU A 90 -7.25 -10.51 5.02
N PHE A 91 -6.32 -10.72 5.96
CA PHE A 91 -5.05 -10.01 5.94
C PHE A 91 -4.11 -10.61 4.90
N THR A 92 -3.57 -9.73 4.06
CA THR A 92 -2.40 -9.99 3.23
C THR A 92 -1.28 -9.08 3.68
N TYR A 93 -0.05 -9.31 3.21
CA TYR A 93 1.08 -8.44 3.54
C TYR A 93 0.76 -6.96 3.33
N ASN A 94 0.34 -6.57 2.12
CA ASN A 94 0.02 -5.18 1.82
C ASN A 94 -1.14 -4.64 2.68
N ARG A 95 -2.21 -5.42 2.88
CA ARG A 95 -3.35 -4.97 3.71
C ARG A 95 -2.93 -4.73 5.17
N LEU A 96 -2.08 -5.61 5.72
CA LEU A 96 -1.58 -5.50 7.08
C LEU A 96 -0.67 -4.29 7.28
N VAL A 97 0.36 -4.14 6.43
CA VAL A 97 1.30 -3.01 6.58
C VAL A 97 0.64 -1.68 6.22
N GLY A 98 -0.30 -1.68 5.27
CA GLY A 98 -1.13 -0.52 4.94
C GLY A 98 -2.01 -0.10 6.11
N LEU A 99 -2.68 -1.04 6.79
CA LEU A 99 -3.46 -0.78 8.00
C LEU A 99 -2.59 -0.20 9.11
N ALA A 100 -1.43 -0.79 9.38
CA ALA A 100 -0.49 -0.28 10.38
C ALA A 100 -0.02 1.15 10.05
N ALA A 101 0.24 1.45 8.76
CA ALA A 101 0.59 2.80 8.32
C ALA A 101 -0.57 3.79 8.48
N GLY A 102 -1.80 3.42 8.12
CA GLY A 102 -2.98 4.25 8.35
C GLY A 102 -3.20 4.55 9.84
N PHE A 103 -3.04 3.54 10.70
CA PHE A 103 -3.14 3.69 12.15
C PHE A 103 -2.05 4.62 12.69
N ALA A 104 -0.80 4.41 12.28
CA ALA A 104 0.32 5.26 12.68
C ALA A 104 0.16 6.71 12.24
N TYR A 105 -0.48 6.97 11.09
CA TYR A 105 -0.75 8.32 10.60
C TYR A 105 -1.75 9.05 11.49
N GLU A 106 -2.91 8.43 11.77
CA GLU A 106 -3.94 9.01 12.65
C GLU A 106 -3.41 9.23 14.08
N ASN A 107 -2.48 8.38 14.51
CA ASN A 107 -1.89 8.39 15.84
C ASN A 107 -0.44 8.89 15.86
N ARG A 108 -0.02 9.73 14.90
CA ARG A 108 1.40 10.08 14.66
C ARG A 108 2.19 10.52 15.90
N HIS A 109 1.53 11.22 16.84
CA HIS A 109 2.14 11.70 18.08
C HIS A 109 2.50 10.59 19.07
N ARG A 110 1.88 9.40 18.96
CA ARG A 110 2.24 8.21 19.74
C ARG A 110 3.55 7.57 19.28
N PHE A 111 4.00 7.88 18.07
CA PHE A 111 5.15 7.24 17.43
C PHE A 111 6.26 8.26 17.15
N PRO A 112 6.96 8.79 18.17
CA PRO A 112 7.97 9.83 17.95
C PRO A 112 9.16 9.38 17.09
N ASN A 113 9.47 8.07 17.12
CA ASN A 113 10.66 7.48 16.50
C ASN A 113 10.33 6.45 15.41
N LEU A 114 9.21 6.64 14.69
CA LEU A 114 8.71 5.66 13.72
C LEU A 114 9.68 5.43 12.56
N VAL A 115 9.97 4.14 12.29
CA VAL A 115 10.84 3.72 11.18
C VAL A 115 10.03 2.95 10.14
N SER A 116 10.17 3.33 8.87
CA SER A 116 9.66 2.59 7.72
C SER A 116 10.77 2.36 6.70
N GLU A 117 11.05 1.10 6.40
CA GLU A 117 12.08 0.73 5.42
C GLU A 117 11.69 1.17 4.00
N GLU A 118 10.39 1.15 3.67
CA GLU A 118 9.93 1.61 2.36
C GLU A 118 10.07 3.13 2.19
N ALA A 119 9.90 3.90 3.27
CA ALA A 119 10.11 5.35 3.26
C ALA A 119 11.60 5.71 3.18
N LYS A 120 12.46 4.97 3.90
CA LYS A 120 13.92 5.13 3.83
C LYS A 120 14.48 4.94 2.43
N VAL A 121 13.95 3.98 1.66
CA VAL A 121 14.33 3.77 0.25
C VAL A 121 14.09 5.02 -0.62
N LEU A 122 13.14 5.87 -0.22
CA LEU A 122 12.83 7.14 -0.87
C LEU A 122 13.58 8.35 -0.29
N GLY A 123 14.43 8.14 0.71
CA GLY A 123 15.13 9.21 1.43
C GLY A 123 14.22 10.08 2.30
N LEU A 124 13.03 9.59 2.63
CA LEU A 124 12.07 10.31 3.49
C LEU A 124 12.43 10.14 4.96
N GLN A 125 12.15 11.17 5.75
CA GLN A 125 12.35 11.18 7.20
C GLN A 125 11.01 11.36 7.91
N TRP A 126 10.87 10.66 9.04
CA TRP A 126 9.69 10.80 9.90
C TRP A 126 9.79 12.09 10.71
N ASP A 127 8.69 12.82 10.77
CA ASP A 127 8.57 14.08 11.51
C ASP A 127 7.15 14.16 12.09
N HIS A 128 6.93 13.55 13.27
CA HIS A 128 5.59 13.43 13.89
C HIS A 128 4.89 14.77 14.12
N ASN A 129 5.64 15.88 14.14
CA ASN A 129 5.11 17.23 14.30
C ASN A 129 4.65 17.86 12.98
N ASN A 130 5.00 17.28 11.84
CA ASN A 130 4.64 17.78 10.52
C ASN A 130 3.71 16.79 9.80
N GLU A 131 2.41 17.10 9.77
CA GLU A 131 1.38 16.25 9.20
C GLU A 131 1.64 15.89 7.73
N GLU A 132 2.06 16.85 6.91
CA GLU A 132 2.37 16.59 5.49
C GLU A 132 3.55 15.63 5.37
N LYS A 133 4.65 15.83 6.11
CA LYS A 133 5.77 14.89 6.09
C LYS A 133 5.36 13.51 6.58
N CYS A 134 4.55 13.40 7.63
CA CYS A 134 4.01 12.12 8.08
C CYS A 134 3.20 11.42 6.99
N LYS A 135 2.31 12.16 6.32
CA LYS A 135 1.48 11.65 5.23
C LYS A 135 2.34 11.13 4.09
N LEU A 136 3.35 11.87 3.66
CA LEU A 136 4.29 11.44 2.61
C LEU A 136 5.11 10.22 3.03
N TYR A 137 5.64 10.24 4.26
CA TYR A 137 6.43 9.16 4.81
C TYR A 137 5.66 7.84 4.82
N LEU A 138 4.42 7.86 5.30
CA LEU A 138 3.59 6.66 5.39
C LEU A 138 2.96 6.28 4.04
N SER A 139 2.74 7.23 3.12
CA SER A 139 2.33 6.92 1.73
C SER A 139 3.35 6.08 0.97
N ALA A 140 4.60 6.01 1.44
CA ALA A 140 5.61 5.12 0.87
C ALA A 140 5.36 3.65 1.22
N VAL A 141 4.53 3.32 2.21
CA VAL A 141 4.28 1.94 2.66
C VAL A 141 3.32 1.24 1.70
N SER A 142 3.66 0.02 1.29
CA SER A 142 2.80 -0.81 0.44
C SER A 142 1.43 -1.04 1.11
N GLY A 143 0.35 -0.94 0.34
CA GLY A 143 -1.03 -1.09 0.80
C GLY A 143 -1.71 0.22 1.20
N THR A 144 -0.97 1.31 1.41
CA THR A 144 -1.58 2.64 1.68
C THR A 144 -2.31 3.21 0.46
N GLU A 145 -2.04 2.69 -0.74
CA GLU A 145 -2.80 3.02 -1.94
C GLU A 145 -4.29 2.62 -1.85
N HIS A 146 -4.63 1.71 -0.94
CA HIS A 146 -6.02 1.35 -0.67
C HIS A 146 -6.68 2.24 0.38
N LEU A 147 -5.93 3.13 1.05
CA LEU A 147 -6.42 4.04 2.07
C LEU A 147 -6.51 5.46 1.48
N ILE A 148 -7.17 5.57 0.33
CA ILE A 148 -7.20 6.81 -0.48
C ILE A 148 -7.86 7.99 0.24
N ASP A 149 -8.76 7.74 1.19
CA ASP A 149 -9.38 8.80 1.99
C ASP A 149 -8.36 9.44 2.95
N GLN A 150 -7.41 8.64 3.46
CA GLN A 150 -6.33 9.13 4.33
C GLN A 150 -5.16 9.71 3.53
N PHE A 151 -4.69 8.99 2.50
CA PHE A 151 -3.45 9.31 1.79
C PHE A 151 -3.66 10.00 0.43
N SER A 152 -4.88 10.05 -0.08
CA SER A 152 -5.20 10.63 -1.39
C SER A 152 -4.31 10.04 -2.49
N PHE A 153 -3.78 10.87 -3.39
CA PHE A 153 -2.88 10.46 -4.47
C PHE A 153 -1.41 10.31 -4.07
N TRP A 154 -1.06 10.51 -2.80
CA TRP A 154 0.34 10.55 -2.35
C TRP A 154 1.05 9.20 -2.51
N PRO A 155 0.39 8.03 -2.32
CA PRO A 155 1.01 6.74 -2.62
C PRO A 155 1.45 6.61 -4.08
N LEU A 156 0.70 7.19 -5.03
CA LEU A 156 1.09 7.20 -6.45
C LEU A 156 2.36 8.02 -6.69
N LEU A 157 2.58 9.13 -5.98
CA LEU A 157 3.83 9.89 -6.06
C LEU A 157 5.01 9.06 -5.53
N CYS A 158 4.82 8.35 -4.42
CA CYS A 158 5.82 7.40 -3.91
C CYS A 158 6.08 6.27 -4.92
N GLY A 159 5.04 5.72 -5.54
CA GLY A 159 5.15 4.69 -6.58
C GLY A 159 5.95 5.16 -7.80
N LEU A 160 5.65 6.37 -8.29
CA LEU A 160 6.40 7.02 -9.37
C LEU A 160 7.88 7.21 -8.99
N ARG A 161 8.16 7.71 -7.79
CA ARG A 161 9.55 7.85 -7.30
C ARG A 161 10.26 6.51 -7.20
N LYS A 162 9.60 5.46 -6.69
CA LYS A 162 10.16 4.10 -6.67
C LYS A 162 10.45 3.57 -8.08
N TYR A 163 9.58 3.86 -9.05
CA TYR A 163 9.80 3.50 -10.45
C TYR A 163 11.00 4.23 -11.05
N GLN A 164 11.12 5.54 -10.82
CA GLN A 164 12.28 6.32 -11.23
C GLN A 164 13.60 5.76 -10.66
N LEU A 165 13.57 5.28 -9.41
CA LEU A 165 14.70 4.64 -8.73
C LEU A 165 14.89 3.16 -9.11
N LYS A 166 14.11 2.63 -10.08
CA LYS A 166 14.12 1.22 -10.52
C LYS A 166 13.83 0.22 -9.39
N LYS A 167 13.07 0.64 -8.38
CA LYS A 167 12.67 -0.18 -7.21
C LYS A 167 11.25 -0.75 -7.33
N LEU A 168 10.47 -0.25 -8.28
CA LEU A 168 9.10 -0.71 -8.55
C LEU A 168 8.89 -0.80 -10.07
N PRO A 169 8.34 -1.91 -10.60
CA PRO A 169 8.04 -2.03 -12.02
C PRO A 169 6.80 -1.19 -12.40
N VAL A 170 6.73 -0.78 -13.67
CA VAL A 170 5.72 0.18 -14.16
C VAL A 170 4.29 -0.35 -14.01
N GLU A 171 4.08 -1.66 -14.15
CA GLU A 171 2.77 -2.30 -14.06
C GLU A 171 2.14 -2.11 -12.69
N LEU A 172 2.96 -2.09 -11.62
CA LEU A 172 2.48 -1.84 -10.27
C LEU A 172 2.12 -0.36 -10.05
N VAL A 173 2.87 0.58 -10.68
CA VAL A 173 2.51 2.00 -10.67
C VAL A 173 1.19 2.24 -11.37
N VAL A 174 1.00 1.62 -12.55
CA VAL A 174 -0.25 1.71 -13.31
C VAL A 174 -1.41 1.11 -12.52
N LYS A 175 -1.21 -0.04 -11.88
CA LYS A 175 -2.23 -0.64 -11.00
C LYS A 175 -2.64 0.31 -9.88
N MET A 176 -1.66 0.94 -9.22
CA MET A 176 -1.90 1.92 -8.16
C MET A 176 -2.66 3.14 -8.66
N GLY A 177 -2.25 3.71 -9.80
CA GLY A 177 -2.90 4.88 -10.38
C GLY A 177 -4.34 4.66 -10.81
N ASN A 178 -4.73 3.40 -11.09
CA ASN A 178 -6.09 3.01 -11.46
C ASN A 178 -7.01 2.71 -10.26
N ILE A 179 -6.50 2.72 -9.03
CA ILE A 179 -7.34 2.58 -7.83
C ILE A 179 -8.29 3.78 -7.76
N LYS A 180 -9.57 3.51 -7.49
CA LYS A 180 -10.63 4.52 -7.43
C LYS A 180 -10.99 4.84 -5.99
N ASN A 181 -11.36 6.09 -5.73
CA ASN A 181 -12.05 6.48 -4.51
C ASN A 181 -13.55 6.11 -4.58
N SER A 182 -14.29 6.43 -3.51
CA SER A 182 -15.75 6.23 -3.41
C SER A 182 -16.55 6.97 -4.49
N GLU A 183 -16.01 8.07 -5.03
CA GLU A 183 -16.60 8.86 -6.13
C GLU A 183 -16.26 8.29 -7.53
N GLY A 184 -15.49 7.20 -7.59
CA GLY A 184 -15.08 6.58 -8.85
C GLY A 184 -13.92 7.27 -9.57
N LEU A 185 -13.30 8.29 -8.95
CA LEU A 185 -12.12 8.97 -9.48
C LEU A 185 -10.87 8.13 -9.25
N THR A 186 -10.08 7.91 -10.30
CA THR A 186 -8.80 7.20 -10.20
C THR A 186 -7.76 8.06 -9.47
N MET A 187 -6.82 7.41 -8.80
CA MET A 187 -5.71 8.07 -8.13
C MET A 187 -4.88 8.95 -9.08
N ALA A 188 -4.71 8.50 -10.33
CA ALA A 188 -4.07 9.30 -11.39
C ALA A 188 -4.86 10.57 -11.73
N LYS A 189 -6.20 10.48 -11.80
CA LYS A 189 -7.07 11.65 -12.03
C LYS A 189 -7.03 12.61 -10.83
N LEU A 190 -7.06 12.09 -9.61
CA LEU A 190 -6.92 12.90 -8.39
C LEU A 190 -5.57 13.65 -8.36
N LEU A 191 -4.48 12.99 -8.74
CA LEU A 191 -3.17 13.62 -8.87
C LEU A 191 -3.19 14.77 -9.88
N LYS A 192 -3.78 14.56 -11.07
CA LYS A 192 -3.90 15.61 -12.11
C LYS A 192 -4.74 16.80 -11.64
N GLN A 193 -5.87 16.54 -10.99
CA GLN A 193 -6.73 17.60 -10.45
C GLN A 193 -6.02 18.40 -9.35
N ASN A 194 -5.05 17.80 -8.66
CA ASN A 194 -4.28 18.39 -7.58
C ASN A 194 -2.80 18.63 -7.97
N LEU A 195 -2.55 18.99 -9.23
CA LEU A 195 -1.18 19.04 -9.77
C LEU A 195 -0.26 20.02 -9.03
N VAL A 196 -0.78 21.14 -8.52
CA VAL A 196 0.00 22.09 -7.71
C VAL A 196 0.50 21.43 -6.44
N THR A 197 -0.38 20.77 -5.69
CA THR A 197 -0.02 19.99 -4.49
C THR A 197 0.92 18.85 -4.84
N ALA A 198 0.67 18.13 -5.94
CA ALA A 198 1.52 17.03 -6.38
C ALA A 198 2.95 17.49 -6.69
N LYS A 199 3.12 18.62 -7.38
CA LYS A 199 4.43 19.23 -7.65
C LYS A 199 5.14 19.64 -6.36
N ARG A 200 4.43 20.24 -5.40
CA ARG A 200 4.99 20.60 -4.09
C ARG A 200 5.46 19.37 -3.32
N VAL A 201 4.64 18.32 -3.24
CA VAL A 201 4.98 17.06 -2.58
C VAL A 201 6.15 16.37 -3.29
N TRP A 202 6.21 16.40 -4.63
CA TRP A 202 7.32 15.83 -5.39
C TRP A 202 8.67 16.45 -5.03
N LEU A 203 8.71 17.75 -4.76
CA LEU A 203 9.91 18.46 -4.32
C LEU A 203 10.34 18.14 -2.88
N MET A 204 9.52 17.41 -2.11
CA MET A 204 9.91 16.91 -0.79
C MET A 204 10.82 15.67 -0.89
N PHE A 205 10.88 14.99 -2.04
CA PHE A 205 11.85 13.92 -2.26
C PHE A 205 13.25 14.50 -2.50
N ALA A 206 14.26 13.94 -1.85
CA ALA A 206 15.63 14.40 -2.04
C ALA A 206 16.10 14.19 -3.49
N GLY A 207 16.75 15.23 -4.06
CA GLY A 207 17.38 15.17 -5.38
C GLY A 207 16.40 15.08 -6.55
N THR A 208 15.16 15.55 -6.38
CA THR A 208 14.18 15.64 -7.48
C THR A 208 14.02 17.06 -7.99
N SER A 209 13.61 17.19 -9.24
CA SER A 209 13.16 18.44 -9.84
C SER A 209 11.75 18.31 -10.42
N LEU A 210 11.10 19.45 -10.70
CA LEU A 210 9.81 19.46 -11.41
C LEU A 210 9.94 18.95 -12.84
N ARG A 211 11.11 19.12 -13.47
CA ARG A 211 11.39 18.57 -14.80
C ARG A 211 11.36 17.04 -14.75
N ASP A 212 11.98 16.45 -13.73
CA ASP A 212 11.97 14.99 -13.56
C ASP A 212 10.55 14.45 -13.44
N PHE A 213 9.69 15.15 -12.68
CA PHE A 213 8.29 14.75 -12.53
C PHE A 213 7.56 14.72 -13.87
N GLN A 214 7.70 15.79 -14.67
CA GLN A 214 7.06 15.88 -15.98
C GLN A 214 7.58 14.81 -16.92
N THR A 215 8.91 14.65 -17.01
CA THR A 215 9.53 13.62 -17.86
C THR A 215 9.11 12.21 -17.44
N LEU A 216 8.94 11.97 -16.13
CA LEU A 216 8.54 10.67 -15.61
C LEU A 216 7.11 10.27 -16.01
N ILE A 217 6.16 11.21 -15.96
CA ILE A 217 4.78 10.99 -16.40
C ILE A 217 4.75 10.59 -17.88
N ASP A 218 5.66 11.14 -18.68
CA ASP A 218 5.76 10.88 -20.11
C ASP A 218 6.74 9.73 -20.48
N ALA A 219 7.40 9.11 -19.49
CA ALA A 219 8.53 8.21 -19.71
C ALA A 219 8.18 6.88 -20.39
N SER A 220 6.93 6.43 -20.28
CA SER A 220 6.47 5.19 -20.90
C SER A 220 5.08 5.35 -21.54
N PRO A 221 4.74 4.55 -22.58
CA PRO A 221 3.39 4.53 -23.14
C PRO A 221 2.30 4.24 -22.09
N GLU A 222 2.59 3.36 -21.13
CA GLU A 222 1.66 2.97 -20.06
C GLU A 222 1.38 4.13 -19.11
N LEU A 223 2.40 4.89 -18.71
CA LEU A 223 2.24 6.06 -17.85
C LEU A 223 1.53 7.20 -18.58
N ARG A 224 1.88 7.46 -19.85
CA ARG A 224 1.17 8.45 -20.68
C ARG A 224 -0.32 8.11 -20.75
N LYS A 225 -0.66 6.84 -21.02
CA LYS A 225 -2.06 6.40 -21.05
C LYS A 225 -2.75 6.57 -19.69
N LEU A 226 -2.06 6.23 -18.60
CA LEU A 226 -2.60 6.37 -17.24
C LEU A 226 -3.00 7.81 -16.91
N PHE A 227 -2.21 8.78 -17.36
CA PHE A 227 -2.44 10.21 -17.10
C PHE A 227 -3.15 10.95 -18.25
N GLN A 228 -3.58 10.28 -19.32
CA GLN A 228 -4.41 10.88 -20.37
C GLN A 228 -5.91 10.81 -20.06
N GLY A 229 -6.35 9.82 -19.27
CA GLY A 229 -7.71 9.74 -18.72
C GLY A 229 -8.01 10.80 -17.65
#